data_AF-A0A7T1MFK4-F1
#
_entry.id   AF-A0A7T1MFK4-F1
#
_cell.length_a   1.000
_cell.length_b   1.000
_cell.length_c   1.000
_cell.angle_alpha   90.00
_cell.angle_beta   90.00
_cell.angle_gamma   90.00
#
_symmetry.space_group_name_H-M   'P 1'
#
loop_
_entity.id
_entity.type
_entity.pdbx_description
1 polymer ?
#
loop_
_entity_poly.entity_id
_entity_poly.type
_entity_poly.pdbx_seq_one_letter_code
_entity_poly.pdbx_strand_id
1 'polypeptide(L)'
;MKPFQKFLLAPVVAGLASPLAASAGELNLSDVNRYARSSSAAQVTSISQFSDVRPTDWAYQALSNLIERYGCVAGYPNGTYKGGQAMTRYEAAALLNACLDRISEVTDELKKLMAEFEKELAVLRGRVDGLEAKVGELEATQFSTTTKLQGDTVFVLGAPAFGGSQDAPSQASGAGRNANRYAATNRENWGATTFNYDVRLNLNTSFTGKDLLYTRLRAGNFANSAFSGQPYNLMALDRAYSTNGENDVLGIDRLYYRFPIGSSFTALIGAKARNTEFLAIRPSFYDAGLLDVFALHGAPATYNKATGAMGGLMWKQKVKKGNPYFAISTSYVAPNGDNGNPNEGGLFNDASRASFTTQIGLAAPQWALTAAWRYGQCDDNMTRRGTQFARQRLDCAYDDGGSAYSNNFAVTAAWQPVTTGWIPSISLGWGISSINQADFDVDQAYGSPNNITQTQSWSVGLQWKDAFAKGNSLGMAVGQPTFVTALENNDGFDGPNDGNYAWEWWYRFQVTDNISITPALFYLSRPNGQYTANGETNNVFGGLIQTQFKF
;
A
#
# COMPACT_ATOMS: atom_id res chain seq x y z
N MET A 1 5.76 -0.50 32.39
CA MET A 1 6.63 -1.43 33.14
C MET A 1 7.26 -2.40 32.15
N LYS A 2 8.43 -2.92 32.53
CA LYS A 2 9.49 -3.51 31.70
C LYS A 2 9.10 -4.69 30.78
N PRO A 3 9.95 -4.99 29.78
CA PRO A 3 9.65 -5.81 28.60
C PRO A 3 10.05 -7.28 28.78
N PHE A 4 9.40 -8.17 28.04
CA PHE A 4 9.83 -9.56 27.87
C PHE A 4 10.48 -9.77 26.50
N GLN A 5 11.78 -10.02 26.56
CA GLN A 5 12.54 -11.06 25.85
C GLN A 5 12.41 -11.19 24.32
N LYS A 6 13.39 -10.58 23.65
CA LYS A 6 14.10 -11.18 22.51
C LYS A 6 14.98 -12.33 23.03
N PHE A 7 15.09 -13.43 22.29
CA PHE A 7 16.37 -14.02 21.84
C PHE A 7 16.09 -15.20 20.89
N LEU A 8 16.42 -15.01 19.61
CA LEU A 8 16.51 -16.04 18.57
C LEU A 8 17.99 -16.25 18.25
N LEU A 9 18.41 -17.50 18.40
CA LEU A 9 19.36 -18.30 17.60
C LEU A 9 20.67 -17.65 17.10
N ALA A 10 21.78 -18.24 17.57
CA ALA A 10 23.04 -18.35 16.85
C ALA A 10 23.65 -19.74 17.14
N PRO A 11 24.17 -20.49 16.14
CA PRO A 11 25.03 -21.63 16.40
C PRO A 11 26.46 -21.35 15.90
N VAL A 12 27.45 -21.57 16.78
CA VAL A 12 28.88 -21.67 16.44
C VAL A 12 29.52 -22.77 17.30
N VAL A 13 29.82 -23.89 16.64
CA VAL A 13 31.08 -24.68 16.66
C VAL A 13 31.48 -25.53 17.89
N ALA A 14 31.54 -26.84 17.60
CA ALA A 14 32.53 -27.91 17.92
C ALA A 14 32.83 -28.39 19.35
N GLY A 15 32.96 -29.72 19.48
CA GLY A 15 33.91 -30.33 20.43
C GLY A 15 33.55 -31.70 21.02
N LEU A 16 33.82 -32.77 20.24
CA LEU A 16 34.49 -34.03 20.63
C LEU A 16 33.96 -34.97 21.75
N ALA A 17 33.89 -36.24 21.33
CA ALA A 17 34.28 -37.49 22.02
C ALA A 17 33.30 -38.19 22.99
N SER A 18 32.74 -39.29 22.51
CA SER A 18 32.49 -40.53 23.30
C SER A 18 33.65 -41.52 23.07
N PRO A 19 33.90 -42.46 23.99
CA PRO A 19 33.62 -43.84 23.60
C PRO A 19 33.17 -44.79 24.74
N LEU A 20 32.72 -45.97 24.27
CA LEU A 20 32.65 -47.29 24.90
C LEU A 20 31.33 -47.77 25.52
N ALA A 21 30.91 -48.91 24.96
CA ALA A 21 29.82 -49.78 25.35
C ALA A 21 30.22 -50.74 26.48
N ALA A 22 29.23 -51.23 27.22
CA ALA A 22 29.28 -52.53 27.89
C ALA A 22 27.85 -53.10 28.02
N SER A 23 27.69 -54.32 27.55
CA SER A 23 26.51 -55.18 27.66
C SER A 23 26.45 -55.88 29.02
N ALA A 24 25.24 -56.25 29.47
CA ALA A 24 24.85 -57.63 29.81
C ALA A 24 23.64 -57.69 30.77
N GLY A 25 22.76 -58.67 30.53
CA GLY A 25 22.01 -59.37 31.59
C GLY A 25 20.48 -59.36 31.44
N GLU A 26 19.93 -60.37 30.76
CA GLU A 26 18.49 -60.67 30.76
C GLU A 26 17.97 -61.05 32.17
N LEU A 27 16.80 -60.55 32.53
CA LEU A 27 16.06 -60.84 33.76
C LEU A 27 15.25 -62.14 33.62
N ASN A 28 15.48 -63.10 34.52
CA ASN A 28 14.77 -64.39 34.56
C ASN A 28 13.37 -64.25 35.19
N LEU A 29 12.33 -64.17 34.35
CA LEU A 29 10.91 -64.02 34.74
C LEU A 29 10.35 -65.21 35.57
N SER A 30 11.06 -66.33 35.68
CA SER A 30 10.61 -67.50 36.45
C SER A 30 10.85 -67.39 37.97
N ASP A 31 11.71 -66.45 38.41
CA ASP A 31 11.95 -66.17 39.84
C ASP A 31 11.05 -65.05 40.37
N VAL A 32 10.58 -64.14 39.52
CA VAL A 32 9.61 -63.07 39.89
C VAL A 32 8.23 -63.66 40.24
N ASN A 33 7.82 -64.74 39.57
CA ASN A 33 6.52 -65.37 39.79
C ASN A 33 6.42 -66.24 41.06
N ARG A 34 7.53 -66.46 41.77
CA ARG A 34 7.54 -67.18 43.06
C ARG A 34 7.41 -66.26 44.29
N TYR A 35 7.59 -64.94 44.13
CA TYR A 35 7.36 -63.97 45.21
C TYR A 35 5.90 -63.48 45.30
N ALA A 36 5.08 -63.70 44.26
CA ALA A 36 3.70 -63.20 44.20
C ALA A 36 2.65 -64.07 44.94
N ARG A 37 3.03 -65.15 45.64
CA ARG A 37 2.08 -66.11 46.25
C ARG A 37 2.20 -66.33 47.76
N SER A 38 2.92 -65.49 48.51
CA SER A 38 3.03 -65.63 49.98
C SER A 38 2.50 -64.45 50.80
N SER A 39 1.75 -63.52 50.19
CA SER A 39 1.19 -62.34 50.85
C SER A 39 -0.14 -62.61 51.57
N SER A 40 -0.19 -63.64 52.42
CA SER A 40 -1.30 -63.86 53.35
C SER A 40 -0.85 -64.53 54.64
N ALA A 41 0.18 -63.94 55.28
CA ALA A 41 0.52 -64.18 56.67
C ALA A 41 0.50 -62.83 57.42
N ALA A 42 -0.14 -62.82 58.59
CA ALA A 42 -0.55 -61.65 59.36
C ALA A 42 0.45 -60.49 59.38
N GLN A 43 0.09 -59.38 58.74
CA GLN A 43 0.84 -58.13 58.79
C GLN A 43 0.60 -57.45 60.14
N VAL A 44 1.68 -57.14 60.84
CA VAL A 44 1.66 -56.41 62.12
C VAL A 44 1.27 -54.96 61.83
N THR A 45 0.20 -54.47 62.46
CA THR A 45 -0.40 -53.14 62.17
C THR A 45 -0.11 -52.07 63.24
N SER A 46 0.57 -52.44 64.32
CA SER A 46 0.92 -51.53 65.42
C SER A 46 2.24 -51.95 66.08
N ILE A 47 3.06 -50.98 66.50
CA ILE A 47 4.30 -51.25 67.23
C ILE A 47 4.07 -52.01 68.55
N SER A 48 2.88 -51.88 69.14
CA SER A 48 2.51 -52.55 70.39
C SER A 48 2.35 -54.07 70.27
N GLN A 49 2.37 -54.60 69.04
CA GLN A 49 2.28 -56.03 68.76
C GLN A 49 3.65 -56.73 68.80
N PHE A 50 4.76 -55.97 68.90
CA PHE A 50 6.08 -56.54 69.12
C PHE A 50 6.32 -56.82 70.59
N SER A 51 6.59 -58.09 70.91
CA SER A 51 6.86 -58.54 72.27
C SER A 51 8.24 -58.11 72.80
N ASP A 52 9.14 -57.69 71.92
CA ASP A 52 10.54 -57.38 72.19
C ASP A 52 10.92 -55.91 71.97
N VAL A 53 9.95 -55.03 71.75
CA VAL A 53 10.16 -53.59 71.57
C VAL A 53 9.42 -52.82 72.66
N ARG A 54 10.16 -52.05 73.46
CA ARG A 54 9.63 -51.29 74.61
C ARG A 54 9.63 -49.78 74.32
N PRO A 55 8.70 -49.01 74.90
CA PRO A 55 8.67 -47.55 74.76
C PRO A 55 9.96 -46.82 75.14
N THR A 56 10.82 -47.47 75.93
CA THR A 56 12.13 -46.96 76.36
C THR A 56 13.25 -47.22 75.35
N ASP A 57 13.02 -48.03 74.32
CA ASP A 57 14.05 -48.36 73.34
C ASP A 57 14.27 -47.22 72.35
N TRP A 58 15.52 -46.93 72.00
CA TRP A 58 15.88 -45.82 71.10
C TRP A 58 15.18 -45.90 69.72
N ALA A 59 14.91 -47.12 69.24
CA ALA A 59 14.29 -47.37 67.94
C ALA A 59 12.75 -47.26 67.97
N TYR A 60 12.13 -47.14 69.16
CA TYR A 60 10.67 -47.17 69.31
C TYR A 60 9.97 -46.09 68.48
N GLN A 61 10.44 -44.84 68.57
CA GLN A 61 9.83 -43.72 67.86
C GLN A 61 10.04 -43.80 66.34
N ALA A 62 11.17 -44.35 65.89
CA ALA A 62 11.44 -44.57 64.47
C ALA A 62 10.51 -45.66 63.91
N LEU A 63 10.36 -46.78 64.62
CA LEU A 63 9.48 -47.88 64.24
C LEU A 63 8.00 -47.51 64.30
N SER A 64 7.57 -46.73 65.29
CA SER A 64 6.18 -46.25 65.39
C SER A 64 5.83 -45.38 64.19
N ASN A 65 6.72 -44.44 63.82
CA ASN A 65 6.52 -43.65 62.60
C ASN A 65 6.49 -44.53 61.33
N LEU A 66 7.38 -45.53 61.22
CA LEU A 66 7.43 -46.39 60.04
C LEU A 66 6.14 -47.25 59.89
N ILE A 67 5.61 -47.78 60.99
CA ILE A 67 4.41 -48.65 61.01
C ILE A 67 3.14 -47.82 60.87
N GLU A 68 2.97 -46.80 61.70
CA GLU A 68 1.70 -46.08 61.82
C GLU A 68 1.52 -45.06 60.70
N ARG A 69 2.61 -44.41 60.26
CA ARG A 69 2.54 -43.35 59.23
C ARG A 69 2.77 -43.87 57.82
N TYR A 70 3.68 -44.83 57.67
CA TYR A 70 4.07 -45.35 56.36
C TYR A 70 3.60 -46.79 56.12
N GLY A 71 2.94 -47.44 57.09
CA GLY A 71 2.48 -48.83 56.96
C GLY A 71 3.61 -49.83 56.73
N CYS A 72 4.86 -49.44 56.96
CA CYS A 72 6.03 -50.16 56.51
C CYS A 72 6.85 -50.62 57.71
N VAL A 73 6.53 -51.79 58.26
CA VAL A 73 7.47 -52.72 58.90
C VAL A 73 6.84 -54.11 58.86
N ALA A 74 7.59 -55.11 58.41
CA ALA A 74 7.28 -56.51 58.65
C ALA A 74 8.21 -57.00 59.76
N GLY A 75 7.68 -57.25 60.96
CA GLY A 75 8.44 -58.02 61.93
C GLY A 75 8.40 -59.50 61.59
N TYR A 76 9.08 -60.31 62.40
CA TYR A 76 9.07 -61.75 62.21
C TYR A 76 7.68 -62.33 62.52
N PRO A 77 7.26 -63.45 61.88
CA PRO A 77 5.94 -64.05 62.05
C PRO A 77 5.57 -64.41 63.49
N ASN A 78 6.56 -64.49 64.38
CA ASN A 78 6.40 -64.74 65.82
C ASN A 78 6.11 -63.47 66.64
N GLY A 79 5.85 -62.31 66.01
CA GLY A 79 5.56 -61.06 66.71
C GLY A 79 6.78 -60.44 67.41
N THR A 80 7.97 -60.63 66.83
CA THR A 80 9.22 -60.01 67.31
C THR A 80 9.89 -59.16 66.21
N TYR A 81 10.62 -58.11 66.60
CA TYR A 81 11.40 -57.27 65.69
C TYR A 81 12.88 -57.70 65.63
N LYS A 82 13.40 -58.30 66.70
CA LYS A 82 14.78 -58.77 66.89
C LYS A 82 15.84 -57.68 66.70
N GLY A 83 15.61 -56.47 67.21
CA GLY A 83 16.51 -55.32 67.03
C GLY A 83 17.93 -55.49 67.60
N GLY A 84 18.15 -56.46 68.49
CA GLY A 84 19.48 -56.79 69.03
C GLY A 84 20.29 -57.80 68.22
N GLN A 85 19.75 -58.32 67.11
CA GLN A 85 20.45 -59.27 66.23
C GLN A 85 20.88 -58.60 64.93
N ALA A 86 22.03 -59.02 64.40
CA ALA A 86 22.46 -58.61 63.07
C ALA A 86 21.56 -59.26 62.01
N MET A 87 20.97 -58.45 61.13
CA MET A 87 20.15 -58.96 60.02
C MET A 87 21.03 -59.39 58.85
N THR A 88 20.55 -60.35 58.06
CA THR A 88 21.17 -60.70 56.78
C THR A 88 20.84 -59.67 55.69
N ARG A 89 21.68 -59.59 54.66
CA ARG A 89 21.42 -58.73 53.50
C ARG A 89 20.10 -59.06 52.79
N TYR A 90 19.66 -60.32 52.84
CA TYR A 90 18.39 -60.77 52.26
C TYR A 90 17.18 -60.30 53.07
N GLU A 91 17.26 -60.34 54.40
CA GLU A 91 16.20 -59.82 55.27
C GLU A 91 16.06 -58.30 55.12
N ALA A 92 17.20 -57.58 55.02
CA ALA A 92 17.20 -56.14 54.73
C ALA A 92 16.50 -55.80 53.41
N ALA A 93 16.80 -56.57 52.35
CA ALA A 93 16.21 -56.37 51.03
C ALA A 93 14.70 -56.67 51.01
N ALA A 94 14.24 -57.70 51.72
CA ALA A 94 12.83 -58.03 51.85
C ALA A 94 12.05 -56.93 52.60
N LEU A 95 12.61 -56.41 53.70
CA LEU A 95 12.02 -55.30 54.45
C LEU A 95 11.94 -54.03 53.61
N LEU A 96 13.01 -53.69 52.88
CA LEU A 96 13.05 -52.52 52.01
C LEU A 96 12.07 -52.64 50.84
N ASN A 97 11.98 -53.80 50.20
CA ASN A 97 11.06 -54.04 49.10
C ASN A 97 9.59 -53.90 49.54
N ALA A 98 9.25 -54.43 50.72
CA ALA A 98 7.92 -54.26 51.31
C ALA A 98 7.58 -52.78 51.63
N CYS A 99 8.60 -51.93 51.81
CA CYS A 99 8.44 -50.50 52.05
C CYS A 99 8.27 -49.68 50.77
N LEU A 100 9.03 -50.01 49.73
CA LEU A 100 9.08 -49.25 48.48
C LEU A 100 7.74 -49.27 47.74
N ASP A 101 6.98 -50.36 47.83
CA ASP A 101 5.65 -50.45 47.22
C ASP A 101 4.67 -49.41 47.82
N ARG A 102 4.81 -49.07 49.11
CA ARG A 102 3.95 -48.10 49.81
C ARG A 102 4.39 -46.64 49.66
N ILE A 103 5.68 -46.39 49.43
CA ILE A 103 6.22 -45.04 49.16
C ILE A 103 5.88 -44.57 47.73
N SER A 104 5.42 -45.47 46.85
CA SER A 104 4.97 -45.16 45.48
C SER A 104 3.53 -44.62 45.39
N GLU A 105 2.82 -44.50 46.52
CA GLU A 105 1.44 -44.04 46.54
C GLU A 105 1.36 -42.53 46.25
N VAL A 106 0.97 -42.22 45.01
CA VAL A 106 0.70 -40.87 44.50
C VAL A 106 -0.20 -40.13 45.48
N THR A 107 0.36 -39.13 46.17
CA THR A 107 -0.39 -38.34 47.17
C THR A 107 -1.56 -37.60 46.52
N ASP A 108 -2.66 -37.43 47.25
CA ASP A 108 -3.88 -36.80 46.75
C ASP A 108 -3.66 -35.34 46.32
N GLU A 109 -2.63 -34.68 46.86
CA GLU A 109 -2.18 -33.35 46.46
C GLU A 109 -1.62 -33.35 45.03
N LEU A 110 -0.87 -34.39 44.64
CA LEU A 110 -0.36 -34.56 43.29
C LEU A 110 -1.50 -34.87 42.31
N LYS A 111 -2.49 -35.69 42.72
CA LYS A 111 -3.70 -35.95 41.91
C LYS A 111 -4.51 -34.67 41.70
N LYS A 112 -4.63 -33.83 42.73
CA LYS A 112 -5.32 -32.53 42.63
C LYS A 112 -4.58 -31.58 41.70
N LEU A 113 -3.25 -31.51 41.80
CA LEU A 113 -2.43 -30.70 40.90
C LEU A 113 -2.52 -31.20 39.45
N MET A 114 -2.50 -32.52 39.24
CA MET A 114 -2.72 -33.12 37.91
C MET A 114 -4.11 -32.78 37.35
N ALA A 115 -5.16 -32.84 38.16
CA ALA A 115 -6.53 -32.48 37.75
C ALA A 115 -6.69 -30.97 37.44
N GLU A 116 -5.97 -30.10 38.16
CA GLU A 116 -5.91 -28.67 37.85
C GLU A 116 -5.12 -28.40 36.56
N PHE A 117 -3.99 -29.08 36.36
CA PHE A 117 -3.22 -29.01 35.12
C PHE A 117 -3.99 -29.54 33.90
N GLU A 118 -4.81 -30.57 34.06
CA GLU A 118 -5.65 -31.12 32.98
C GLU A 118 -6.67 -30.09 32.48
N LYS A 119 -7.27 -29.31 33.39
CA LYS A 119 -8.16 -28.19 33.03
C LYS A 119 -7.43 -27.09 32.27
N GLU A 120 -6.25 -26.69 32.72
CA GLU A 120 -5.42 -25.70 32.02
C GLU A 120 -4.94 -26.19 30.65
N LEU A 121 -4.59 -27.47 30.53
CA LEU A 121 -4.24 -28.12 29.27
C LEU A 121 -5.42 -28.16 28.30
N ALA A 122 -6.64 -28.40 28.78
CA ALA A 122 -7.84 -28.35 27.96
C ALA A 122 -8.11 -26.93 27.43
N VAL A 123 -7.90 -25.90 28.27
CA VAL A 123 -8.00 -24.49 27.84
C VAL A 123 -6.92 -24.14 26.81
N LEU A 124 -5.68 -24.58 27.03
CA LEU A 124 -4.59 -24.37 26.07
C LEU A 124 -4.85 -25.07 24.74
N ARG A 125 -5.33 -26.32 24.75
CA ARG A 125 -5.76 -27.03 23.53
C ARG A 125 -6.87 -26.28 22.82
N GLY A 126 -7.93 -25.88 23.52
CA GLY A 126 -9.00 -25.08 22.90
C GLY A 126 -8.52 -23.76 22.31
N ARG A 127 -7.51 -23.10 22.91
CA ARG A 127 -6.87 -21.91 22.33
C ARG A 127 -6.00 -22.23 21.12
N VAL A 128 -5.27 -23.35 21.14
CA VAL A 128 -4.46 -23.84 20.02
C VAL A 128 -5.37 -24.24 18.87
N ASP A 129 -6.39 -25.06 19.10
CA ASP A 129 -7.39 -25.45 18.09
C ASP A 129 -8.10 -24.22 17.51
N GLY A 130 -8.46 -23.24 18.36
CA GLY A 130 -9.05 -21.98 17.91
C GLY A 130 -8.07 -21.09 17.13
N LEU A 131 -6.76 -21.16 17.40
CA LEU A 131 -5.72 -20.48 16.63
C LEU A 131 -5.48 -21.21 15.30
N GLU A 132 -5.41 -22.54 15.30
CA GLU A 132 -5.27 -23.38 14.11
C GLU A 132 -6.47 -23.21 13.19
N ALA A 133 -7.70 -23.14 13.72
CA ALA A 133 -8.89 -22.84 12.94
C ALA A 133 -8.83 -21.44 12.29
N LYS A 134 -8.38 -20.42 13.05
CA LYS A 134 -8.18 -19.06 12.50
C LYS A 134 -7.05 -19.00 11.47
N VAL A 135 -5.98 -19.77 11.66
CA VAL A 135 -4.88 -19.89 10.70
C VAL A 135 -5.36 -20.59 9.44
N GLY A 136 -6.10 -21.70 9.57
CA GLY A 136 -6.68 -22.44 8.45
C GLY A 136 -7.69 -21.60 7.65
N GLU A 137 -8.51 -20.77 8.33
CA GLU A 137 -9.41 -19.82 7.66
C GLU A 137 -8.63 -18.73 6.90
N LEU A 138 -7.57 -18.18 7.50
CA LEU A 138 -6.70 -17.18 6.85
C LEU A 138 -5.90 -17.76 5.68
N GLU A 139 -5.44 -19.01 5.78
CA GLU A 139 -4.78 -19.72 4.69
C GLU A 139 -5.75 -20.05 3.56
N ALA A 140 -6.97 -20.49 3.88
CA ALA A 140 -8.01 -20.80 2.91
C ALA A 140 -8.55 -19.56 2.16
N THR A 141 -8.45 -18.36 2.76
CA THR A 141 -8.88 -17.09 2.12
C THR A 141 -7.74 -16.30 1.47
N GLN A 142 -6.47 -16.72 1.59
CA GLN A 142 -5.38 -16.12 0.82
C GLN A 142 -5.35 -16.67 -0.61
N PHE A 143 -5.82 -15.86 -1.57
CA PHE A 143 -5.67 -16.12 -3.02
C PHE A 143 -4.23 -16.46 -3.44
N SER A 144 -3.23 -16.03 -2.67
CA SER A 144 -1.81 -16.34 -2.83
C SER A 144 -1.06 -15.81 -1.61
N THR A 145 -0.06 -16.54 -1.11
CA THR A 145 0.82 -16.06 -0.03
C THR A 145 1.69 -14.87 -0.45
N THR A 146 1.88 -14.68 -1.75
CA THR A 146 2.71 -13.62 -2.34
C THR A 146 1.89 -12.52 -3.03
N THR A 147 0.66 -12.81 -3.46
CA THR A 147 -0.18 -11.87 -4.22
C THR A 147 -1.44 -11.46 -3.47
N LYS A 148 -1.64 -10.15 -3.31
CA LYS A 148 -2.86 -9.56 -2.76
C LYS A 148 -3.65 -8.82 -3.83
N LEU A 149 -4.91 -9.21 -4.01
CA LEU A 149 -5.87 -8.46 -4.82
C LEU A 149 -6.40 -7.26 -4.03
N GLN A 150 -6.48 -6.10 -4.67
CA GLN A 150 -7.16 -4.90 -4.18
C GLN A 150 -8.06 -4.35 -5.28
N GLY A 151 -9.37 -4.33 -5.03
CA GLY A 151 -10.39 -3.84 -5.93
C GLY A 151 -10.87 -2.43 -5.58
N ASP A 152 -11.16 -1.64 -6.60
CA ASP A 152 -11.75 -0.31 -6.46
C ASP A 152 -12.67 -0.03 -7.66
N THR A 153 -13.92 0.31 -7.39
CA THR A 153 -14.90 0.70 -8.41
C THR A 153 -15.45 2.07 -8.10
N VAL A 154 -15.42 2.97 -9.09
CA VAL A 154 -15.98 4.32 -9.00
C VAL A 154 -17.11 4.47 -10.01
N PHE A 155 -18.25 4.90 -9.52
CA PHE A 155 -19.43 5.29 -10.28
C PHE A 155 -19.53 6.82 -10.30
N VAL A 156 -19.79 7.39 -11.47
CA VAL A 156 -19.89 8.84 -11.68
C VAL A 156 -21.21 9.16 -12.37
N LEU A 157 -22.13 9.80 -11.65
CA LEU A 157 -23.35 10.36 -12.22
C LEU A 157 -23.22 11.88 -12.24
N GLY A 158 -23.37 12.52 -13.40
CA GLY A 158 -23.26 13.98 -13.47
C GLY A 158 -23.59 14.56 -14.82
N ALA A 159 -23.60 15.90 -14.90
CA ALA A 159 -23.80 16.62 -16.15
C ALA A 159 -23.02 17.95 -16.13
N PRO A 160 -22.50 18.39 -17.28
CA PRO A 160 -22.02 19.76 -17.46
C PRO A 160 -23.10 20.67 -18.05
N ALA A 161 -23.02 21.94 -17.68
CA ALA A 161 -23.75 23.04 -18.29
C ALA A 161 -22.75 23.97 -18.97
N PHE A 162 -22.97 24.23 -20.26
CA PHE A 162 -22.15 25.13 -21.07
C PHE A 162 -22.80 26.51 -21.15
N GLY A 163 -22.00 27.56 -20.95
CA GLY A 163 -22.45 28.94 -21.00
C GLY A 163 -21.43 29.88 -21.65
N GLY A 164 -21.81 31.16 -21.65
CA GLY A 164 -21.06 32.25 -22.26
C GLY A 164 -21.64 32.72 -23.58
N SER A 165 -21.11 33.84 -24.09
CA SER A 165 -21.51 34.49 -25.35
C SER A 165 -20.70 34.03 -26.57
N GLN A 166 -19.69 33.16 -26.38
CA GLN A 166 -18.90 32.65 -27.49
C GLN A 166 -19.74 31.72 -28.37
N ASP A 167 -20.05 32.16 -29.58
CA ASP A 167 -20.75 31.35 -30.57
C ASP A 167 -19.78 30.48 -31.39
N ALA A 168 -18.57 30.95 -31.69
CA ALA A 168 -17.55 30.23 -32.46
C ALA A 168 -16.12 30.54 -31.94
N PRO A 169 -15.08 29.70 -32.21
CA PRO A 169 -13.71 30.11 -31.90
C PRO A 169 -13.34 31.32 -32.73
N SER A 170 -12.52 32.20 -32.17
CA SER A 170 -11.86 33.22 -32.96
C SER A 170 -10.97 32.57 -34.02
N GLN A 171 -11.39 32.60 -35.31
CA GLN A 171 -10.54 32.22 -36.44
C GLN A 171 -9.32 33.15 -36.56
N ALA A 172 -9.43 34.38 -36.06
CA ALA A 172 -8.33 35.35 -35.97
C ALA A 172 -7.24 34.96 -34.95
N SER A 173 -7.41 33.84 -34.24
CA SER A 173 -6.47 33.32 -33.25
C SER A 173 -5.97 31.93 -33.62
N GLY A 174 -5.90 31.58 -34.92
CA GLY A 174 -5.33 30.31 -35.40
C GLY A 174 -6.22 29.07 -35.23
N ALA A 175 -7.46 29.24 -34.75
CA ALA A 175 -8.41 28.14 -34.62
C ALA A 175 -8.83 27.63 -36.01
N GLY A 176 -8.43 26.40 -36.37
CA GLY A 176 -8.87 25.76 -37.62
C GLY A 176 -10.41 25.68 -37.72
N ARG A 177 -10.96 25.48 -38.92
CA ARG A 177 -12.43 25.38 -39.14
C ARG A 177 -13.11 24.29 -38.29
N ASN A 178 -12.35 23.34 -37.74
CA ASN A 178 -12.80 22.26 -36.87
C ASN A 178 -12.50 22.51 -35.36
N ALA A 179 -11.93 23.67 -35.00
CA ALA A 179 -11.37 23.94 -33.68
C ALA A 179 -12.36 24.44 -32.61
N ASN A 180 -13.66 24.57 -32.90
CA ASN A 180 -14.69 24.48 -31.86
C ASN A 180 -15.96 23.84 -32.43
N ARG A 181 -16.52 22.95 -31.62
CA ARG A 181 -17.95 22.70 -31.56
C ARG A 181 -18.54 23.80 -30.67
N TYR A 182 -19.54 24.50 -31.20
CA TYR A 182 -20.24 25.69 -30.69
C TYR A 182 -20.76 25.51 -29.25
N ALA A 183 -20.97 26.57 -28.46
CA ALA A 183 -21.56 26.41 -27.11
C ALA A 183 -22.97 25.79 -27.13
N ALA A 184 -23.82 26.20 -28.10
CA ALA A 184 -25.13 25.58 -28.34
C ALA A 184 -24.99 24.11 -28.77
N THR A 185 -24.05 23.81 -29.67
CA THR A 185 -23.71 22.45 -30.10
C THR A 185 -23.06 21.62 -28.99
N ASN A 186 -22.34 22.23 -28.05
CA ASN A 186 -21.75 21.55 -26.89
C ASN A 186 -22.83 21.16 -25.89
N ARG A 187 -23.83 22.02 -25.69
CA ARG A 187 -25.01 21.67 -24.90
C ARG A 187 -25.76 20.49 -25.53
N GLU A 188 -25.97 20.53 -26.84
CA GLU A 188 -26.64 19.45 -27.58
C GLU A 188 -25.86 18.13 -27.56
N ASN A 189 -24.53 18.17 -27.75
CA ASN A 189 -23.71 16.96 -27.87
C ASN A 189 -23.15 16.43 -26.54
N TRP A 190 -22.99 17.29 -25.53
CA TRP A 190 -22.24 16.97 -24.30
C TRP A 190 -22.94 17.42 -23.01
N GLY A 191 -24.09 18.09 -23.09
CA GLY A 191 -24.83 18.60 -21.93
C GLY A 191 -25.75 17.57 -21.24
N ALA A 192 -25.80 16.34 -21.75
CA ALA A 192 -26.62 15.29 -21.17
C ALA A 192 -26.09 14.84 -19.80
N THR A 193 -26.99 14.38 -18.93
CA THR A 193 -26.59 13.64 -17.72
C THR A 193 -26.03 12.28 -18.12
N THR A 194 -24.81 11.99 -17.70
CA THR A 194 -24.13 10.72 -17.98
C THR A 194 -23.97 9.92 -16.71
N PHE A 195 -23.98 8.59 -16.86
CA PHE A 195 -23.61 7.66 -15.80
C PHE A 195 -22.45 6.79 -16.27
N ASN A 196 -21.27 7.02 -15.69
CA ASN A 196 -20.03 6.35 -16.05
C ASN A 196 -19.46 5.51 -14.89
N TYR A 197 -18.58 4.56 -15.21
CA TYR A 197 -17.84 3.78 -14.22
C TYR A 197 -16.36 3.58 -14.57
N ASP A 198 -15.55 3.37 -13.53
CA ASP A 198 -14.14 2.97 -13.57
C ASP A 198 -13.96 1.79 -12.60
N VAL A 199 -13.52 0.63 -13.08
CA VAL A 199 -13.16 -0.51 -12.23
C VAL A 199 -11.67 -0.77 -12.34
N ARG A 200 -11.00 -0.91 -11.19
CA ARG A 200 -9.56 -1.22 -11.08
C ARG A 200 -9.38 -2.46 -10.21
N LEU A 201 -8.70 -3.46 -10.76
CA LEU A 201 -8.27 -4.64 -10.03
C LEU A 201 -6.74 -4.64 -9.97
N ASN A 202 -6.20 -4.50 -8.77
CA ASN A 202 -4.76 -4.38 -8.56
C ASN A 202 -4.22 -5.67 -7.94
N LEU A 203 -3.30 -6.33 -8.62
CA LEU A 203 -2.57 -7.48 -8.12
C LEU A 203 -1.23 -6.98 -7.58
N ASN A 204 -1.07 -7.04 -6.26
CA ASN A 204 0.16 -6.66 -5.57
C ASN A 204 0.93 -7.93 -5.20
N THR A 205 1.94 -8.28 -5.98
CA THR A 205 2.76 -9.49 -5.77
C THR A 205 4.12 -9.13 -5.16
N SER A 206 4.57 -9.87 -4.15
CA SER A 206 5.90 -9.70 -3.53
C SER A 206 6.60 -11.05 -3.39
N PHE A 207 7.84 -11.15 -3.84
CA PHE A 207 8.63 -12.40 -3.80
C PHE A 207 9.62 -12.43 -2.62
N THR A 208 10.00 -11.26 -2.10
CA THR A 208 10.99 -11.07 -1.03
C THR A 208 10.41 -10.38 0.21
N GLY A 209 9.16 -9.89 0.13
CA GLY A 209 8.52 -9.08 1.17
C GLY A 209 8.92 -7.60 1.16
N LYS A 210 9.87 -7.19 0.31
CA LYS A 210 10.32 -5.79 0.16
C LYS A 210 10.18 -5.25 -1.27
N ASP A 211 9.95 -6.13 -2.22
CA ASP A 211 9.71 -5.90 -3.63
C ASP A 211 8.20 -5.91 -3.93
N LEU A 212 7.83 -5.35 -5.08
CA LEU A 212 6.46 -5.28 -5.57
C LEU A 212 6.44 -5.45 -7.08
N LEU A 213 5.89 -6.55 -7.56
CA LEU A 213 5.35 -6.67 -8.91
C LEU A 213 3.90 -6.19 -8.87
N TYR A 214 3.64 -5.10 -9.57
CA TYR A 214 2.34 -4.45 -9.63
C TYR A 214 1.70 -4.64 -11.00
N THR A 215 0.53 -5.27 -11.01
CA THR A 215 -0.32 -5.38 -12.21
C THR A 215 -1.66 -4.75 -11.92
N ARG A 216 -2.12 -3.84 -12.79
CA ARG A 216 -3.48 -3.30 -12.73
C ARG A 216 -4.25 -3.66 -13.97
N LEU A 217 -5.36 -4.37 -13.77
CA LEU A 217 -6.41 -4.51 -14.77
C LEU A 217 -7.44 -3.40 -14.58
N ARG A 218 -7.94 -2.83 -15.68
CA ARG A 218 -8.86 -1.70 -15.63
C ARG A 218 -9.86 -1.76 -16.77
N ALA A 219 -11.09 -1.36 -16.49
CA ALA A 219 -12.16 -1.17 -17.47
C ALA A 219 -12.99 0.07 -17.09
N GLY A 220 -13.66 0.67 -18.07
CA GLY A 220 -14.53 1.82 -17.86
C GLY A 220 -15.26 2.22 -19.14
N ASN A 221 -16.24 3.10 -19.03
CA ASN A 221 -17.15 3.46 -20.13
C ASN A 221 -17.15 4.97 -20.45
N PHE A 222 -15.99 5.63 -20.30
CA PHE A 222 -15.89 7.08 -20.50
C PHE A 222 -15.66 7.51 -21.96
N ALA A 223 -15.55 6.60 -22.95
CA ALA A 223 -15.14 6.96 -24.30
C ALA A 223 -15.94 8.11 -24.91
N ASN A 224 -17.26 8.11 -24.70
CA ASN A 224 -18.21 9.13 -25.19
C ASN A 224 -18.82 9.97 -24.07
N SER A 225 -18.07 10.23 -22.99
CA SER A 225 -18.53 11.05 -21.86
C SER A 225 -17.92 12.46 -21.90
N ALA A 226 -18.68 13.48 -21.50
CA ALA A 226 -18.12 14.82 -21.32
C ALA A 226 -16.99 14.82 -20.26
N PHE A 227 -17.08 13.92 -19.28
CA PHE A 227 -16.09 13.72 -18.23
C PHE A 227 -14.82 12.99 -18.69
N SER A 228 -14.68 12.63 -19.97
CA SER A 228 -13.42 12.15 -20.55
C SER A 228 -12.52 13.27 -21.06
N GLY A 229 -12.96 14.52 -20.94
CA GLY A 229 -12.27 15.69 -21.48
C GLY A 229 -12.83 16.15 -22.82
N GLN A 230 -14.15 16.01 -23.01
CA GLN A 230 -14.86 16.44 -24.21
C GLN A 230 -15.97 17.43 -23.82
N PRO A 231 -16.21 18.49 -24.60
CA PRO A 231 -15.39 18.96 -25.72
C PRO A 231 -14.06 19.59 -25.26
N TYR A 232 -13.93 19.87 -23.95
CA TYR A 232 -12.73 20.48 -23.37
C TYR A 232 -11.95 19.48 -22.53
N ASN A 233 -10.66 19.28 -22.82
CA ASN A 233 -9.78 18.36 -22.07
C ASN A 233 -9.76 18.61 -20.55
N LEU A 234 -10.04 19.84 -20.09
CA LEU A 234 -10.14 20.22 -18.67
C LEU A 234 -11.30 19.54 -17.94
N MET A 235 -12.32 19.08 -18.65
CA MET A 235 -13.47 18.38 -18.08
C MET A 235 -13.14 16.93 -17.68
N ALA A 236 -11.96 16.43 -18.05
CA ALA A 236 -11.56 15.07 -17.75
C ALA A 236 -11.43 14.83 -16.24
N LEU A 237 -12.11 13.81 -15.74
CA LEU A 237 -11.92 13.33 -14.36
C LEU A 237 -10.67 12.46 -14.24
N ASP A 238 -10.02 12.44 -13.08
CA ASP A 238 -8.87 11.56 -12.78
C ASP A 238 -9.22 10.08 -12.96
N ARG A 239 -10.48 9.73 -12.69
CA ARG A 239 -11.02 8.38 -12.83
C ARG A 239 -11.56 8.06 -14.23
N ALA A 240 -11.67 9.03 -15.13
CA ALA A 240 -12.16 8.76 -16.48
C ALA A 240 -11.24 7.78 -17.22
N TYR A 241 -11.83 6.72 -17.80
CA TYR A 241 -11.09 5.68 -18.50
C TYR A 241 -11.94 4.91 -19.51
N SER A 242 -11.28 4.52 -20.58
CA SER A 242 -11.74 3.62 -21.64
C SER A 242 -10.50 2.94 -22.21
N THR A 243 -10.57 1.66 -22.53
CA THR A 243 -9.43 0.94 -23.12
C THR A 243 -9.44 1.21 -24.62
N ASN A 244 -8.36 1.80 -25.17
CA ASN A 244 -8.23 2.13 -26.59
C ASN A 244 -9.39 2.98 -27.17
N GLY A 245 -10.05 3.78 -26.34
CA GLY A 245 -11.22 4.57 -26.75
C GLY A 245 -12.52 3.77 -26.85
N GLU A 246 -12.54 2.53 -26.36
CA GLU A 246 -13.73 1.67 -26.32
C GLU A 246 -14.27 1.54 -24.89
N ASN A 247 -15.59 1.48 -24.78
CA ASN A 247 -16.29 1.27 -23.53
C ASN A 247 -16.28 -0.21 -23.14
N ASP A 248 -16.25 -0.47 -21.83
CA ASP A 248 -16.50 -1.80 -21.25
C ASP A 248 -15.43 -2.85 -21.62
N VAL A 249 -14.30 -2.42 -22.16
CA VAL A 249 -13.16 -3.29 -22.52
C VAL A 249 -12.15 -3.34 -21.37
N LEU A 250 -11.82 -4.56 -20.94
CA LEU A 250 -10.77 -4.81 -19.95
C LEU A 250 -9.38 -4.72 -20.58
N GLY A 251 -8.49 -3.95 -19.96
CA GLY A 251 -7.10 -3.83 -20.38
C GLY A 251 -6.11 -3.88 -19.22
N ILE A 252 -4.83 -4.08 -19.56
CA ILE A 252 -3.72 -3.89 -18.63
C ILE A 252 -3.40 -2.39 -18.59
N ASP A 253 -3.70 -1.74 -17.46
CA ASP A 253 -3.40 -0.33 -17.22
C ASP A 253 -1.94 -0.14 -16.75
N ARG A 254 -1.46 -1.00 -15.84
CA ARG A 254 -0.09 -0.95 -15.30
C ARG A 254 0.54 -2.33 -15.21
N LEU A 255 1.84 -2.40 -15.47
CA LEU A 255 2.69 -3.55 -15.25
C LEU A 255 4.13 -3.09 -14.98
N TYR A 256 4.56 -3.19 -13.72
CA TYR A 256 5.93 -2.86 -13.33
C TYR A 256 6.41 -3.61 -12.10
N TYR A 257 7.72 -3.74 -11.96
CA TYR A 257 8.40 -4.34 -10.82
C TYR A 257 9.28 -3.30 -10.12
N ARG A 258 9.07 -3.14 -8.82
CA ARG A 258 9.83 -2.24 -7.95
C ARG A 258 10.56 -3.05 -6.89
N PHE A 259 11.85 -2.80 -6.71
CA PHE A 259 12.67 -3.56 -5.76
C PHE A 259 13.73 -2.67 -5.10
N PRO A 260 14.08 -2.94 -3.83
CA PRO A 260 15.13 -2.21 -3.14
C PRO A 260 16.51 -2.61 -3.67
N ILE A 261 17.42 -1.64 -3.78
CA ILE A 261 18.85 -1.87 -4.02
C ILE A 261 19.60 -1.48 -2.76
N GLY A 262 20.16 -2.49 -2.09
CA GLY A 262 20.74 -2.31 -0.77
C GLY A 262 19.70 -1.75 0.20
N SER A 263 20.04 -0.62 0.83
CA SER A 263 19.31 -0.18 2.01
C SER A 263 18.56 1.15 1.81
N SER A 264 18.99 2.00 0.89
CA SER A 264 18.46 3.37 0.67
C SER A 264 18.00 3.63 -0.76
N PHE A 265 18.31 2.73 -1.70
CA PHE A 265 17.91 2.86 -3.09
C PHE A 265 16.72 1.96 -3.41
N THR A 266 15.91 2.37 -4.36
CA THR A 266 14.82 1.59 -4.94
C THR A 266 14.89 1.78 -6.45
N ALA A 267 14.79 0.69 -7.20
CA ALA A 267 14.68 0.72 -8.64
C ALA A 267 13.27 0.30 -9.07
N LEU A 268 12.88 0.76 -10.26
CA LEU A 268 11.67 0.32 -10.95
C LEU A 268 12.00 0.01 -12.40
N ILE A 269 11.49 -1.11 -12.89
CA ILE A 269 11.43 -1.46 -14.31
C ILE A 269 9.99 -1.82 -14.64
N GLY A 270 9.47 -1.41 -15.78
CA GLY A 270 8.09 -1.72 -16.15
C GLY A 270 7.87 -1.69 -17.65
N ALA A 271 7.05 -2.62 -18.14
CA ALA A 271 6.58 -2.58 -19.52
C ALA A 271 5.53 -1.48 -19.71
N LYS A 272 4.75 -1.18 -18.65
CA LYS A 272 3.71 -0.14 -18.69
C LYS A 272 3.58 0.53 -17.34
N ALA A 273 4.25 1.66 -17.15
CA ALA A 273 4.20 2.44 -15.93
C ALA A 273 4.12 3.94 -16.23
N ARG A 274 3.68 4.71 -15.23
CA ARG A 274 3.55 6.16 -15.30
C ARG A 274 4.70 6.83 -14.58
N ASN A 275 5.21 7.95 -15.11
CA ASN A 275 6.22 8.76 -14.44
C ASN A 275 5.81 9.17 -13.01
N THR A 276 4.53 9.46 -12.79
CA THR A 276 3.98 9.84 -11.48
C THR A 276 3.89 8.70 -10.45
N GLU A 277 4.07 7.43 -10.86
CA GLU A 277 4.05 6.27 -9.94
C GLU A 277 5.40 6.09 -9.24
N PHE A 278 6.42 6.84 -9.65
CA PHE A 278 7.79 6.71 -9.15
C PHE A 278 8.40 8.03 -8.67
N LEU A 279 7.54 8.88 -8.09
CA LEU A 279 7.96 10.09 -7.39
C LEU A 279 8.50 9.75 -5.98
N ALA A 280 9.61 10.37 -5.59
CA ALA A 280 10.22 10.19 -4.28
C ALA A 280 9.33 10.66 -3.12
N ILE A 281 8.58 11.74 -3.36
CA ILE A 281 7.68 12.38 -2.40
C ILE A 281 6.37 12.70 -3.12
N ARG A 282 5.23 12.31 -2.51
CA ARG A 282 3.91 12.77 -2.97
C ARG A 282 3.85 14.30 -2.82
N PRO A 283 3.67 15.07 -3.91
CA PRO A 283 3.79 16.54 -3.86
C PRO A 283 2.65 17.28 -3.13
N SER A 284 1.58 16.59 -2.75
CA SER A 284 0.32 17.21 -2.30
C SER A 284 -0.41 16.34 -1.26
N PHE A 285 -1.11 17.00 -0.31
CA PHE A 285 -2.09 16.37 0.57
C PHE A 285 -3.54 16.42 0.05
N TYR A 286 -3.81 17.26 -0.96
CA TYR A 286 -5.09 17.34 -1.64
C TYR A 286 -5.36 16.06 -2.45
N ASP A 287 -6.51 15.41 -2.19
CA ASP A 287 -6.85 14.09 -2.71
C ASP A 287 -8.36 13.95 -3.04
N ALA A 288 -8.80 14.74 -4.01
CA ALA A 288 -10.19 14.79 -4.44
C ALA A 288 -10.62 13.57 -5.28
N GLY A 289 -9.76 13.10 -6.20
CA GLY A 289 -10.12 12.07 -7.20
C GLY A 289 -11.12 12.57 -8.28
N LEU A 290 -11.25 13.89 -8.41
CA LEU A 290 -12.22 14.58 -9.26
C LEU A 290 -11.60 15.10 -10.55
N LEU A 291 -11.48 16.43 -10.77
CA LEU A 291 -10.87 16.94 -12.00
C LEU A 291 -9.40 16.54 -12.06
N ASP A 292 -9.00 15.95 -13.18
CA ASP A 292 -7.66 15.42 -13.35
C ASP A 292 -6.59 16.51 -13.24
N VAL A 293 -6.90 17.77 -13.61
CA VAL A 293 -5.95 18.90 -13.50
C VAL A 293 -5.44 19.12 -12.08
N PHE A 294 -6.28 18.95 -11.06
CA PHE A 294 -5.88 19.12 -9.66
C PHE A 294 -5.17 17.90 -9.08
N ALA A 295 -5.29 16.74 -9.75
CA ALA A 295 -4.49 15.56 -9.45
C ALA A 295 -3.04 15.66 -9.98
N LEU A 296 -2.70 16.71 -10.75
CA LEU A 296 -1.37 16.95 -11.33
C LEU A 296 -0.56 17.99 -10.55
N HIS A 297 -0.95 18.24 -9.30
CA HIS A 297 -0.17 19.02 -8.33
C HIS A 297 0.23 20.43 -8.83
N GLY A 298 -0.66 21.08 -9.59
CA GLY A 298 -0.44 22.44 -10.11
C GLY A 298 0.58 22.54 -11.24
N ALA A 299 1.11 21.43 -11.73
CA ALA A 299 2.06 21.38 -12.86
C ALA A 299 1.74 20.23 -13.83
N PRO A 300 0.65 20.34 -14.64
CA PRO A 300 0.22 19.30 -15.58
C PRO A 300 1.29 18.85 -16.58
N ALA A 301 2.21 19.74 -16.97
CA ALA A 301 3.27 19.42 -17.93
C ALA A 301 4.41 18.59 -17.32
N THR A 302 4.77 18.87 -16.06
CA THR A 302 5.80 18.10 -15.33
C THR A 302 5.25 16.76 -14.83
N TYR A 303 4.01 16.74 -14.33
CA TYR A 303 3.37 15.54 -13.79
C TYR A 303 2.38 14.90 -14.76
N ASN A 304 2.65 14.98 -16.06
CA ASN A 304 1.73 14.66 -17.17
C ASN A 304 1.24 13.20 -17.29
N LYS A 305 1.56 12.33 -16.34
CA LYS A 305 1.17 10.91 -16.33
C LYS A 305 1.55 10.19 -17.64
N ALA A 306 2.67 10.57 -18.26
CA ALA A 306 3.25 9.84 -19.39
C ALA A 306 3.36 8.36 -19.03
N THR A 307 2.85 7.48 -19.90
CA THR A 307 2.72 6.04 -19.64
C THR A 307 3.44 5.27 -20.75
N GLY A 308 4.26 4.29 -20.39
CA GLY A 308 4.97 3.45 -21.36
C GLY A 308 5.95 2.50 -20.69
N ALA A 309 6.90 2.00 -21.48
CA ALA A 309 8.05 1.28 -20.94
C ALA A 309 8.86 2.23 -20.05
N MET A 310 9.28 1.76 -18.88
CA MET A 310 9.82 2.63 -17.83
C MET A 310 11.01 2.01 -17.10
N GLY A 311 11.99 2.85 -16.80
CA GLY A 311 13.07 2.57 -15.86
C GLY A 311 13.21 3.73 -14.88
N GLY A 312 13.52 3.45 -13.61
CA GLY A 312 13.70 4.51 -12.62
C GLY A 312 14.59 4.11 -11.46
N LEU A 313 15.24 5.12 -10.87
CA LEU A 313 16.02 4.99 -9.64
C LEU A 313 15.59 6.06 -8.64
N MET A 314 15.44 5.65 -7.38
CA MET A 314 15.08 6.51 -6.27
C MET A 314 16.06 6.29 -5.13
N TRP A 315 16.49 7.37 -4.50
CA TRP A 315 17.21 7.36 -3.24
C TRP A 315 16.41 8.10 -2.18
N LYS A 316 16.34 7.52 -0.98
CA LYS A 316 15.66 8.12 0.17
C LYS A 316 16.58 8.13 1.37
N GLN A 317 16.72 9.29 1.99
CA GLN A 317 17.49 9.43 3.22
C GLN A 317 16.88 8.58 4.33
N LYS A 318 17.74 7.85 5.04
CA LYS A 318 17.34 7.09 6.23
C LYS A 318 17.32 7.97 7.45
N VAL A 319 16.13 8.18 7.98
CA VAL A 319 15.90 8.89 9.24
C VAL A 319 14.94 8.09 10.11
N LYS A 320 14.89 8.41 11.41
CA LYS A 320 13.89 7.83 12.33
C LYS A 320 12.49 8.24 11.87
N LYS A 321 11.51 7.35 12.05
CA LYS A 321 10.11 7.63 11.70
C LYS A 321 9.64 8.91 12.38
N GLY A 322 9.02 9.80 11.61
CA GLY A 322 8.55 11.11 12.08
C GLY A 322 9.52 12.27 11.82
N ASN A 323 10.81 11.99 11.60
CA ASN A 323 11.77 13.04 11.24
C ASN A 323 11.64 13.42 9.76
N PRO A 324 11.96 14.68 9.41
CA PRO A 324 12.10 15.10 8.02
C PRO A 324 13.15 14.27 7.29
N TYR A 325 12.90 13.96 6.02
CA TYR A 325 13.83 13.25 5.15
C TYR A 325 13.99 13.96 3.80
N PHE A 326 15.20 13.89 3.26
CA PHE A 326 15.49 14.22 1.87
C PHE A 326 15.30 13.00 0.96
N ALA A 327 14.78 13.19 -0.24
CA ALA A 327 14.68 12.13 -1.24
C ALA A 327 14.80 12.67 -2.67
N ILE A 328 15.29 11.82 -3.55
CA ILE A 328 15.45 12.08 -4.99
C ILE A 328 14.95 10.87 -5.77
N SER A 329 14.24 11.11 -6.87
CA SER A 329 13.85 10.09 -7.83
C SER A 329 14.08 10.59 -9.25
N THR A 330 14.46 9.67 -10.14
CA THR A 330 14.47 9.92 -11.58
C THR A 330 13.84 8.74 -12.32
N SER A 331 13.14 9.02 -13.40
CA SER A 331 12.51 8.00 -14.25
C SER A 331 12.57 8.37 -15.73
N TYR A 332 12.90 7.39 -16.55
CA TYR A 332 12.72 7.38 -18.00
C TYR A 332 11.42 6.67 -18.34
N VAL A 333 10.58 7.26 -19.19
CA VAL A 333 9.36 6.64 -19.72
C VAL A 333 9.34 6.79 -21.23
N ALA A 334 9.17 5.69 -21.96
CA ALA A 334 9.01 5.61 -23.41
C ALA A 334 7.62 5.09 -23.79
N PRO A 335 6.67 5.99 -24.16
CA PRO A 335 5.34 5.61 -24.63
C PRO A 335 5.35 4.60 -25.78
N ASN A 336 6.29 4.72 -26.73
CA ASN A 336 6.40 3.83 -27.90
C ASN A 336 7.46 2.73 -27.70
N GLY A 337 7.79 2.40 -26.45
CA GLY A 337 8.83 1.42 -26.14
C GLY A 337 8.48 -0.03 -26.49
N ASP A 338 7.22 -0.32 -26.78
CA ASP A 338 6.70 -1.62 -27.20
C ASP A 338 6.79 -1.85 -28.72
N ASN A 339 7.04 -0.80 -29.51
CA ASN A 339 7.29 -0.93 -30.95
C ASN A 339 8.76 -1.26 -31.23
N GLY A 340 9.01 -2.42 -31.85
CA GLY A 340 10.35 -2.89 -32.19
C GLY A 340 10.98 -2.25 -33.44
N ASN A 341 10.22 -1.45 -34.20
CA ASN A 341 10.74 -0.70 -35.34
C ASN A 341 11.47 0.57 -34.83
N PRO A 342 12.79 0.71 -35.02
CA PRO A 342 13.56 1.84 -34.50
C PRO A 342 13.17 3.21 -35.10
N ASN A 343 12.43 3.23 -36.21
CA ASN A 343 11.90 4.45 -36.82
C ASN A 343 10.55 4.88 -36.24
N GLU A 344 9.87 4.00 -35.50
CA GLU A 344 8.52 4.24 -34.96
C GLU A 344 8.46 4.16 -33.43
N GLY A 345 9.44 3.52 -32.80
CA GLY A 345 9.54 3.39 -31.36
C GLY A 345 10.85 2.79 -30.87
N GLY A 346 10.77 2.03 -29.77
CA GLY A 346 11.90 1.47 -29.06
C GLY A 346 12.30 2.32 -27.85
N LEU A 347 13.52 2.10 -27.36
CA LEU A 347 14.04 2.78 -26.17
C LEU A 347 15.27 3.60 -26.54
N PHE A 348 15.47 4.73 -25.85
CA PHE A 348 16.64 5.59 -25.94
C PHE A 348 16.92 6.15 -27.34
N ASN A 349 15.87 6.46 -28.09
CA ASN A 349 15.93 7.12 -29.41
C ASN A 349 14.82 8.18 -29.53
N ASP A 350 14.75 8.90 -30.64
CA ASP A 350 13.74 9.95 -30.84
C ASP A 350 12.33 9.42 -31.15
N ALA A 351 12.25 8.22 -31.72
CA ALA A 351 10.99 7.54 -32.01
C ALA A 351 10.30 7.02 -30.73
N SER A 352 11.04 6.88 -29.62
CA SER A 352 10.53 6.40 -28.32
C SER A 352 9.50 7.33 -27.67
N ARG A 353 9.46 8.61 -28.10
CA ARG A 353 8.64 9.70 -27.54
C ARG A 353 8.83 9.86 -26.03
N ALA A 354 10.07 9.62 -25.60
CA ALA A 354 10.39 9.43 -24.23
C ALA A 354 10.49 10.73 -23.44
N SER A 355 10.43 10.57 -22.13
CA SER A 355 10.61 11.64 -21.18
C SER A 355 11.44 11.20 -19.98
N PHE A 356 12.18 12.14 -19.42
CA PHE A 356 12.88 12.00 -18.15
C PHE A 356 12.20 12.88 -17.13
N THR A 357 11.81 12.33 -15.99
CA THR A 357 11.25 13.09 -14.85
C THR A 357 12.14 12.89 -13.64
N THR A 358 12.68 13.97 -13.09
CA THR A 358 13.49 13.98 -11.88
C THR A 358 12.82 14.84 -10.82
N GLN A 359 12.66 14.32 -9.62
CA GLN A 359 12.12 15.04 -8.47
C GLN A 359 13.13 15.00 -7.32
N ILE A 360 13.30 16.15 -6.67
CA ILE A 360 13.98 16.28 -5.38
C ILE A 360 13.01 16.86 -4.36
N GLY A 361 13.18 16.51 -3.10
CA GLY A 361 12.37 17.16 -2.07
C GLY A 361 12.72 16.79 -0.64
N LEU A 362 12.12 17.56 0.25
CA LEU A 362 12.13 17.36 1.69
C LEU A 362 10.70 17.08 2.15
N ALA A 363 10.52 16.10 3.01
CA ALA A 363 9.20 15.79 3.56
C ALA A 363 9.27 15.38 5.02
N ALA A 364 8.25 15.79 5.76
CA ALA A 364 7.96 15.42 7.13
C ALA A 364 6.47 15.03 7.25
N PRO A 365 5.99 14.51 8.39
CA PRO A 365 4.58 14.15 8.53
C PRO A 365 3.60 15.31 8.23
N GLN A 366 3.94 16.54 8.62
CA GLN A 366 3.07 17.70 8.42
C GLN A 366 3.30 18.45 7.11
N TRP A 367 4.40 18.22 6.40
CA TRP A 367 4.73 19.05 5.23
C TRP A 367 5.57 18.32 4.19
N ALA A 368 5.48 18.79 2.94
CA ALA A 368 6.34 18.38 1.85
C ALA A 368 6.71 19.60 1.01
N LEU A 369 7.97 19.66 0.58
CA LEU A 369 8.47 20.63 -0.38
C LEU A 369 9.21 19.86 -1.46
N THR A 370 8.74 19.97 -2.71
CA THR A 370 9.37 19.27 -3.84
C THR A 370 9.60 20.22 -5.00
N ALA A 371 10.69 19.96 -5.71
CA ALA A 371 10.96 20.53 -7.02
C ALA A 371 11.13 19.37 -8.01
N ALA A 372 10.59 19.53 -9.21
CA ALA A 372 10.74 18.54 -10.26
C ALA A 372 11.10 19.19 -11.58
N TRP A 373 11.89 18.48 -12.37
CA TRP A 373 12.19 18.80 -13.75
C TRP A 373 11.80 17.61 -14.62
N ARG A 374 11.20 17.91 -15.77
CA ARG A 374 10.88 16.92 -16.79
C ARG A 374 11.32 17.40 -18.16
N TYR A 375 12.19 16.61 -18.79
CA TYR A 375 12.44 16.68 -20.22
C TYR A 375 11.45 15.79 -20.97
N GLY A 376 10.91 16.28 -22.08
CA GLY A 376 9.97 15.55 -22.92
C GLY A 376 10.31 15.69 -24.39
N GLN A 377 10.41 14.57 -25.11
CA GLN A 377 10.46 14.58 -26.57
C GLN A 377 9.10 15.02 -27.14
N CYS A 378 9.05 15.27 -28.45
CA CYS A 378 7.80 15.44 -29.17
C CYS A 378 6.85 14.25 -28.94
N ASP A 379 5.54 14.48 -29.10
CA ASP A 379 4.47 13.49 -28.94
C ASP A 379 4.44 12.74 -27.57
N ASP A 380 5.08 13.29 -26.55
CA ASP A 380 5.13 12.71 -25.21
C ASP A 380 3.90 13.03 -24.33
N ASN A 381 2.86 13.63 -24.94
CA ASN A 381 1.68 14.18 -24.28
C ASN A 381 2.02 15.24 -23.20
N MET A 382 2.92 16.17 -23.53
CA MET A 382 3.37 17.27 -22.65
C MET A 382 2.22 17.97 -21.94
N THR A 383 1.32 18.65 -22.67
CA THR A 383 0.18 19.35 -22.03
C THR A 383 -0.96 18.37 -21.76
N ARG A 384 -0.84 17.59 -20.68
CA ARG A 384 -1.92 16.67 -20.28
C ARG A 384 -3.25 17.40 -20.09
N ARG A 385 -3.25 18.56 -19.42
CA ARG A 385 -4.45 19.37 -19.12
C ARG A 385 -4.11 20.86 -19.20
N GLY A 386 -4.90 21.62 -19.95
CA GLY A 386 -4.71 23.05 -20.19
C GLY A 386 -5.87 23.64 -20.99
N THR A 387 -5.80 24.91 -21.38
CA THR A 387 -6.74 25.45 -22.38
C THR A 387 -6.68 24.65 -23.69
N GLN A 388 -7.71 24.77 -24.55
CA GLN A 388 -7.61 24.17 -25.89
C GLN A 388 -6.46 24.74 -26.71
N PHE A 389 -6.05 25.99 -26.47
CA PHE A 389 -4.89 26.59 -27.12
C PHE A 389 -3.56 26.03 -26.58
N ALA A 390 -3.42 25.88 -25.27
CA ALA A 390 -2.21 25.32 -24.66
C ALA A 390 -2.08 23.80 -24.84
N ARG A 391 -3.16 23.12 -25.28
CA ARG A 391 -3.18 21.67 -25.55
C ARG A 391 -2.39 21.33 -26.81
N GLN A 392 -1.09 21.51 -26.73
CA GLN A 392 -0.13 21.14 -27.77
C GLN A 392 0.17 19.65 -27.70
N ARG A 393 -0.02 18.96 -28.83
CA ARG A 393 0.78 17.78 -29.16
C ARG A 393 2.02 18.35 -29.82
N LEU A 394 3.18 18.23 -29.19
CA LEU A 394 4.43 18.67 -29.80
C LEU A 394 4.67 17.80 -31.03
N ASP A 395 4.54 18.37 -32.22
CA ASP A 395 4.68 17.61 -33.45
C ASP A 395 6.15 17.25 -33.71
N CYS A 396 6.35 16.00 -34.12
CA CYS A 396 7.66 15.45 -34.42
C CYS A 396 8.04 15.75 -35.88
N ALA A 397 8.08 17.02 -36.28
CA ALA A 397 8.49 17.38 -37.63
C ALA A 397 9.96 16.96 -37.85
N TYR A 398 10.23 16.26 -38.95
CA TYR A 398 11.55 15.70 -39.30
C TYR A 398 12.26 16.45 -40.43
N ASP A 399 11.56 17.34 -41.14
CA ASP A 399 12.00 17.79 -42.45
C ASP A 399 13.00 18.97 -42.43
N ASP A 400 13.09 19.76 -41.34
CA ASP A 400 13.97 20.97 -41.25
C ASP A 400 14.94 20.99 -40.05
N GLY A 401 15.41 19.82 -39.60
CA GLY A 401 16.66 19.75 -38.82
C GLY A 401 16.56 20.00 -37.31
N GLY A 402 15.38 19.88 -36.70
CA GLY A 402 15.24 19.87 -35.23
C GLY A 402 14.08 19.00 -34.75
N SER A 403 14.29 18.21 -33.69
CA SER A 403 13.21 17.50 -33.00
C SER A 403 12.55 18.44 -31.98
N ALA A 404 11.23 18.58 -31.98
CA ALA A 404 10.54 19.35 -30.94
C ALA A 404 10.72 18.70 -29.55
N TYR A 405 10.87 19.52 -28.51
CA TYR A 405 11.02 19.05 -27.13
C TYR A 405 10.55 20.09 -26.12
N SER A 406 10.42 19.67 -24.86
CA SER A 406 10.07 20.54 -23.75
C SER A 406 10.93 20.34 -22.52
N ASN A 407 11.14 21.43 -21.79
CA ASN A 407 11.71 21.46 -20.45
C ASN A 407 10.67 22.01 -19.49
N ASN A 408 10.25 21.18 -18.54
CA ASN A 408 9.11 21.45 -17.67
C ASN A 408 9.58 21.44 -16.22
N PHE A 409 9.34 22.52 -15.49
CA PHE A 409 9.72 22.66 -14.09
C PHE A 409 8.47 22.78 -13.21
N ALA A 410 8.52 22.17 -12.02
CA ALA A 410 7.47 22.28 -11.03
C ALA A 410 8.06 22.56 -9.65
N VAL A 411 7.35 23.37 -8.87
CA VAL A 411 7.59 23.55 -7.43
C VAL A 411 6.27 23.32 -6.71
N THR A 412 6.30 22.49 -5.68
CA THR A 412 5.11 22.14 -4.90
C THR A 412 5.40 22.25 -3.42
N ALA A 413 4.46 22.80 -2.66
CA ALA A 413 4.51 22.82 -1.21
C ALA A 413 3.19 22.28 -0.66
N ALA A 414 3.26 21.40 0.33
CA ALA A 414 2.09 20.88 1.00
C ALA A 414 2.28 20.98 2.51
N TRP A 415 1.22 21.35 3.23
CA TRP A 415 1.19 21.42 4.68
C TRP A 415 -0.14 20.87 5.21
N GLN A 416 -0.12 20.16 6.33
CA GLN A 416 -1.32 19.70 7.03
C GLN A 416 -1.16 19.89 8.54
N PRO A 417 -2.26 20.20 9.26
CA PRO A 417 -2.23 20.30 10.71
C PRO A 417 -2.00 18.93 11.37
N VAL A 418 -1.44 18.95 12.59
CA VAL A 418 -1.20 17.73 13.38
C VAL A 418 -2.52 17.11 13.86
N THR A 419 -3.45 17.95 14.26
CA THR A 419 -4.78 17.57 14.74
C THR A 419 -5.84 18.03 13.74
N THR A 420 -6.88 17.22 13.56
CA THR A 420 -8.03 17.62 12.75
C THR A 420 -8.79 18.77 13.43
N GLY A 421 -9.39 19.65 12.62
CA GLY A 421 -10.02 20.88 13.09
C GLY A 421 -10.45 21.78 11.94
N TRP A 422 -10.63 23.07 12.22
CA TRP A 422 -11.13 24.06 11.25
C TRP A 422 -10.07 24.49 10.22
N ILE A 423 -8.78 24.25 10.48
CA ILE A 423 -7.69 24.57 9.57
C ILE A 423 -7.55 23.43 8.54
N PRO A 424 -7.65 23.69 7.23
CA PRO A 424 -7.44 22.68 6.22
C PRO A 424 -5.95 22.34 6.05
N SER A 425 -5.66 21.18 5.45
CA SER A 425 -4.39 21.00 4.76
C SER A 425 -4.36 21.86 3.50
N ILE A 426 -3.19 22.43 3.21
CA ILE A 426 -2.95 23.32 2.08
C ILE A 426 -1.96 22.63 1.14
N SER A 427 -2.28 22.57 -0.14
CA SER A 427 -1.40 22.14 -1.22
C SER A 427 -1.25 23.27 -2.23
N LEU A 428 -0.02 23.61 -2.54
CA LEU A 428 0.36 24.61 -3.54
C LEU A 428 1.19 23.93 -4.61
N GLY A 429 0.92 24.27 -5.86
CA GLY A 429 1.70 23.81 -6.99
C GLY A 429 1.83 24.91 -8.03
N TRP A 430 3.01 25.03 -8.61
CA TRP A 430 3.28 25.89 -9.75
C TRP A 430 4.16 25.14 -10.74
N GLY A 431 3.91 25.33 -12.02
CA GLY A 431 4.69 24.76 -13.10
C GLY A 431 4.91 25.74 -14.24
N ILE A 432 6.09 25.67 -14.85
CA ILE A 432 6.49 26.45 -16.02
C ILE A 432 7.17 25.51 -17.02
N SER A 433 6.88 25.71 -18.30
CA SER A 433 7.45 24.93 -19.37
C SER A 433 8.01 25.82 -20.45
N SER A 434 9.24 25.53 -20.88
CA SER A 434 9.84 26.05 -22.10
C SER A 434 9.70 24.99 -23.19
N ILE A 435 9.26 25.42 -24.36
CA ILE A 435 8.97 24.57 -25.51
C ILE A 435 9.88 25.01 -26.64
N ASN A 436 10.53 24.04 -27.25
CA ASN A 436 11.24 24.21 -28.51
C ASN A 436 10.44 23.44 -29.57
N GLN A 437 9.92 24.15 -30.56
CA GLN A 437 9.32 23.56 -31.74
C GLN A 437 10.34 23.59 -32.88
N ALA A 438 10.22 22.63 -33.80
CA ALA A 438 10.97 22.69 -35.06
C ALA A 438 10.47 23.92 -35.86
N ASP A 439 11.39 24.59 -36.54
CA ASP A 439 11.06 25.77 -37.34
C ASP A 439 10.06 25.36 -38.43
N PHE A 440 8.86 25.93 -38.38
CA PHE A 440 7.87 25.73 -39.42
C PHE A 440 8.00 26.93 -40.36
N ASP A 441 8.65 26.73 -41.51
CA ASP A 441 8.71 27.68 -42.64
C ASP A 441 7.33 27.81 -43.30
N VAL A 442 6.36 28.28 -42.52
CA VAL A 442 5.00 28.55 -42.94
C VAL A 442 4.72 29.96 -42.46
N ASP A 443 4.14 30.77 -43.33
CA ASP A 443 3.64 32.12 -43.08
C ASP A 443 2.58 32.08 -41.94
N GLN A 444 3.02 31.91 -40.69
CA GLN A 444 2.17 31.52 -39.57
C GLN A 444 1.47 32.74 -39.00
N ALA A 445 0.18 32.82 -39.27
CA ALA A 445 -0.72 33.79 -38.68
C ALA A 445 -0.54 33.88 -37.15
N TYR A 446 -0.52 35.11 -36.63
CA TYR A 446 -0.49 35.40 -35.20
C TYR A 446 -1.55 34.58 -34.43
N GLY A 447 -1.15 34.00 -33.29
CA GLY A 447 -2.01 33.12 -32.50
C GLY A 447 -2.03 31.66 -32.95
N SER A 448 -1.07 31.22 -33.76
CA SER A 448 -0.91 29.79 -34.06
C SER A 448 -0.40 29.00 -32.83
N PRO A 449 -1.01 27.83 -32.53
CA PRO A 449 -0.44 26.77 -31.67
C PRO A 449 1.06 26.52 -31.80
N ASN A 450 1.58 26.59 -33.03
CA ASN A 450 2.97 26.21 -33.31
C ASN A 450 3.96 27.28 -32.84
N ASN A 451 3.49 28.50 -32.55
CA ASN A 451 4.35 29.57 -32.05
C ASN A 451 4.50 29.50 -30.53
N ILE A 452 3.94 28.52 -29.82
CA ILE A 452 4.01 28.46 -28.36
C ILE A 452 5.42 28.11 -27.89
N THR A 453 6.05 29.05 -27.17
CA THR A 453 7.39 28.90 -26.59
C THR A 453 7.37 28.73 -25.08
N GLN A 454 6.32 29.19 -24.39
CA GLN A 454 6.22 29.07 -22.93
C GLN A 454 4.79 28.86 -22.44
N THR A 455 4.62 27.93 -21.50
CA THR A 455 3.36 27.74 -20.77
C THR A 455 3.58 27.76 -19.25
N GLN A 456 2.53 28.09 -18.51
CA GLN A 456 2.52 28.07 -17.05
C GLN A 456 1.24 27.44 -16.51
N SER A 457 1.27 27.03 -15.26
CA SER A 457 0.12 26.53 -14.50
C SER A 457 0.35 26.71 -13.02
N TRP A 458 -0.73 26.81 -12.25
CA TRP A 458 -0.66 26.74 -10.79
C TRP A 458 -1.96 26.25 -10.19
N SER A 459 -1.89 25.73 -8.97
CA SER A 459 -3.08 25.42 -8.19
C SER A 459 -2.87 25.57 -6.69
N VAL A 460 -3.98 25.82 -6.01
CA VAL A 460 -4.14 25.79 -4.57
C VAL A 460 -5.24 24.79 -4.24
N GLY A 461 -4.95 23.80 -3.40
CA GLY A 461 -5.90 22.83 -2.90
C GLY A 461 -6.03 22.95 -1.38
N LEU A 462 -7.27 23.00 -0.89
CA LEU A 462 -7.61 23.00 0.53
C LEU A 462 -8.41 21.74 0.83
N GLN A 463 -8.08 21.06 1.93
CA GLN A 463 -8.82 19.87 2.35
C GLN A 463 -8.95 19.79 3.87
N TRP A 464 -10.19 19.65 4.33
CA TRP A 464 -10.54 19.41 5.73
C TRP A 464 -10.80 17.92 5.94
N LYS A 465 -10.16 17.37 6.98
CA LYS A 465 -10.45 16.03 7.48
C LYS A 465 -11.48 16.13 8.60
N ASP A 466 -12.35 15.11 8.69
CA ASP A 466 -13.45 15.03 9.66
C ASP A 466 -14.41 16.23 9.57
N ALA A 467 -14.66 16.71 8.35
CA ALA A 467 -15.52 17.87 8.12
C ALA A 467 -16.98 17.52 8.39
N PHE A 468 -17.59 18.22 9.37
CA PHE A 468 -18.95 18.03 9.89
C PHE A 468 -19.22 16.69 10.58
N ALA A 469 -18.57 15.61 10.18
CA ALA A 469 -18.61 14.31 10.82
C ALA A 469 -17.28 13.56 10.64
N LYS A 470 -16.97 12.68 11.60
CA LYS A 470 -15.75 11.87 11.60
C LYS A 470 -15.71 10.95 10.37
N GLY A 471 -14.54 10.84 9.73
CA GLY A 471 -14.33 10.07 8.50
C GLY A 471 -14.66 10.83 7.22
N ASN A 472 -15.49 11.88 7.29
CA ASN A 472 -15.84 12.68 6.12
C ASN A 472 -14.73 13.66 5.77
N SER A 473 -14.71 14.11 4.52
CA SER A 473 -13.77 15.14 4.08
C SER A 473 -14.46 16.16 3.19
N LEU A 474 -14.03 17.41 3.32
CA LEU A 474 -14.44 18.53 2.47
C LEU A 474 -13.18 19.03 1.78
N GLY A 475 -13.29 19.41 0.52
CA GLY A 475 -12.18 20.06 -0.15
C GLY A 475 -12.61 21.01 -1.24
N MET A 476 -11.69 21.89 -1.58
CA MET A 476 -11.79 22.75 -2.74
C MET A 476 -10.42 22.91 -3.40
N ALA A 477 -10.40 23.12 -4.70
CA ALA A 477 -9.20 23.55 -5.39
C ALA A 477 -9.51 24.64 -6.41
N VAL A 478 -8.53 25.53 -6.59
CA VAL A 478 -8.59 26.61 -7.57
C VAL A 478 -7.22 26.75 -8.21
N GLY A 479 -7.18 27.13 -9.48
CA GLY A 479 -5.93 27.39 -10.15
C GLY A 479 -6.12 27.77 -11.60
N GLN A 480 -5.00 28.01 -12.26
CA GLN A 480 -4.94 28.12 -13.71
C GLN A 480 -4.35 26.81 -14.24
N PRO A 481 -5.16 25.95 -14.89
CA PRO A 481 -4.64 24.88 -15.73
C PRO A 481 -3.64 25.41 -16.76
N THR A 482 -2.83 24.55 -17.38
CA THR A 482 -1.80 24.98 -18.33
C THR A 482 -2.33 26.00 -19.35
N PHE A 483 -1.71 27.17 -19.37
CA PHE A 483 -2.02 28.28 -20.26
C PHE A 483 -0.73 28.86 -20.85
N VAL A 484 -0.82 29.44 -22.04
CA VAL A 484 0.30 30.04 -22.77
C VAL A 484 0.67 31.40 -22.17
N THR A 485 1.97 31.62 -22.03
CA THR A 485 2.53 32.88 -21.48
C THR A 485 3.53 33.56 -22.41
N ALA A 486 4.04 32.85 -23.44
CA ALA A 486 4.83 33.44 -24.51
C ALA A 486 4.60 32.72 -25.84
N LEU A 487 4.67 33.49 -26.93
CA LEU A 487 4.66 33.04 -28.31
C LEU A 487 5.92 33.55 -29.03
N GLU A 488 6.35 32.84 -30.07
CA GLU A 488 7.31 33.29 -31.07
C GLU A 488 6.66 34.28 -32.05
N ASN A 489 7.43 35.26 -32.54
CA ASN A 489 6.99 36.38 -33.40
C ASN A 489 5.90 37.26 -32.76
N ASN A 490 6.32 38.13 -31.84
CA ASN A 490 5.45 38.97 -31.01
C ASN A 490 5.27 40.41 -31.58
N ASP A 491 5.53 40.61 -32.87
CA ASP A 491 5.60 41.93 -33.48
C ASP A 491 4.20 42.56 -33.61
N GLY A 492 3.84 43.42 -32.65
CA GLY A 492 2.70 44.34 -32.74
C GLY A 492 1.43 43.98 -31.94
N PHE A 493 1.45 42.97 -31.07
CA PHE A 493 0.27 42.55 -30.28
C PHE A 493 0.57 42.41 -28.78
N ASP A 494 -0.47 42.59 -27.93
CA ASP A 494 -0.43 42.50 -26.45
C ASP A 494 -0.30 41.04 -25.93
N GLY A 495 0.71 40.28 -26.38
CA GLY A 495 1.02 38.93 -25.87
C GLY A 495 -0.13 37.91 -25.94
N PRO A 496 0.02 36.71 -25.34
CA PRO A 496 -1.02 35.68 -25.37
C PRO A 496 -2.16 35.98 -24.39
N ASN A 497 -3.40 35.89 -24.85
CA ASN A 497 -4.63 36.00 -24.07
C ASN A 497 -5.21 34.62 -23.71
N ASP A 498 -4.39 33.77 -23.11
CA ASP A 498 -4.74 32.36 -22.82
C ASP A 498 -5.18 32.12 -21.37
N GLY A 499 -5.34 33.17 -20.57
CA GLY A 499 -5.73 33.06 -19.16
C GLY A 499 -7.06 32.32 -18.97
N ASN A 500 -7.04 31.35 -18.07
CA ASN A 500 -8.21 30.56 -17.67
C ASN A 500 -8.26 30.41 -16.14
N TYR A 501 -9.28 29.74 -15.63
CA TYR A 501 -9.33 29.26 -14.25
C TYR A 501 -10.13 27.96 -14.20
N ALA A 502 -9.72 27.05 -13.33
CA ALA A 502 -10.49 25.90 -12.91
C ALA A 502 -10.74 26.00 -11.41
N TRP A 503 -11.92 25.54 -11.00
CA TRP A 503 -12.37 25.52 -9.61
C TRP A 503 -13.12 24.22 -9.38
N GLU A 504 -12.91 23.56 -8.24
CA GLU A 504 -13.75 22.45 -7.80
C GLU A 504 -14.04 22.53 -6.30
N TRP A 505 -15.20 22.02 -5.90
CA TRP A 505 -15.66 21.86 -4.53
C TRP A 505 -16.28 20.49 -4.37
N TRP A 506 -16.02 19.84 -3.23
CA TRP A 506 -16.53 18.49 -3.01
C TRP A 506 -16.67 18.15 -1.54
N TYR A 507 -17.62 17.28 -1.24
CA TYR A 507 -17.80 16.72 0.09
C TYR A 507 -17.88 15.20 0.01
N ARG A 508 -16.92 14.49 0.59
CA ARG A 508 -16.90 13.03 0.65
C ARG A 508 -17.55 12.58 1.95
N PHE A 509 -18.74 12.02 1.81
CA PHE A 509 -19.45 11.31 2.86
C PHE A 509 -18.97 9.85 2.91
N GLN A 510 -18.34 9.46 4.02
CA GLN A 510 -17.88 8.10 4.25
C GLN A 510 -19.03 7.28 4.86
N VAL A 511 -19.69 6.47 4.03
CA VAL A 511 -20.86 5.68 4.45
C VAL A 511 -20.43 4.51 5.35
N THR A 512 -19.39 3.80 4.93
CA THR A 512 -18.72 2.71 5.66
C THR A 512 -17.22 2.78 5.37
N ASP A 513 -16.39 1.91 5.94
CA ASP A 513 -14.95 1.88 5.62
C ASP A 513 -14.66 1.63 4.13
N ASN A 514 -15.60 0.98 3.43
CA ASN A 514 -15.44 0.52 2.06
C ASN A 514 -16.27 1.30 1.03
N ILE A 515 -17.21 2.15 1.48
CA ILE A 515 -18.14 2.88 0.61
C ILE A 515 -18.10 4.37 0.92
N SER A 516 -17.90 5.19 -0.10
CA SER A 516 -18.00 6.65 0.03
C SER A 516 -18.80 7.26 -1.12
N ILE A 517 -19.49 8.36 -0.82
CA ILE A 517 -20.29 9.14 -1.78
C ILE A 517 -19.75 10.57 -1.75
N THR A 518 -19.37 11.10 -2.92
CA THR A 518 -18.73 12.40 -3.08
C THR A 518 -19.51 13.26 -4.08
N PRO A 519 -20.53 14.02 -3.64
CA PRO A 519 -21.02 15.15 -4.43
C PRO A 519 -19.90 16.16 -4.67
N ALA A 520 -19.86 16.68 -5.90
CA ALA A 520 -18.89 17.66 -6.34
C ALA A 520 -19.47 18.62 -7.38
N LEU A 521 -18.93 19.83 -7.36
CA LEU A 521 -19.20 20.88 -8.34
C LEU A 521 -17.87 21.38 -8.88
N PHE A 522 -17.83 21.73 -10.17
CA PHE A 522 -16.66 22.40 -10.74
C PHE A 522 -17.05 23.50 -11.72
N TYR A 523 -16.14 24.44 -11.88
CA TYR A 523 -16.27 25.56 -12.80
C TYR A 523 -14.98 25.75 -13.60
N LEU A 524 -15.14 25.92 -14.91
CA LEU A 524 -14.06 26.23 -15.84
C LEU A 524 -14.36 27.57 -16.49
N SER A 525 -13.50 28.57 -16.28
CA SER A 525 -13.56 29.82 -17.01
C SER A 525 -12.66 29.75 -18.23
N ARG A 526 -13.17 30.16 -19.39
CA ARG A 526 -12.44 30.22 -20.66
C ARG A 526 -11.65 28.93 -20.93
N PRO A 527 -12.29 27.75 -20.99
CA PRO A 527 -11.59 26.49 -21.29
C PRO A 527 -10.92 26.49 -22.68
N ASN A 528 -11.35 27.40 -23.56
CA ASN A 528 -10.74 27.68 -24.86
C ASN A 528 -9.54 28.64 -24.81
N GLY A 529 -9.38 29.40 -23.72
CA GLY A 529 -8.27 30.34 -23.56
C GLY A 529 -8.20 31.38 -24.67
N GLN A 530 -7.08 31.41 -25.41
CA GLN A 530 -6.80 32.29 -26.55
C GLN A 530 -7.86 32.21 -27.65
N TYR A 531 -8.50 31.05 -27.83
CA TYR A 531 -9.58 30.89 -28.81
C TYR A 531 -10.90 31.54 -28.39
N THR A 532 -10.99 32.11 -27.18
CA THR A 532 -12.12 32.94 -26.74
C THR A 532 -11.90 34.36 -27.25
N ALA A 533 -12.76 34.85 -28.15
CA ALA A 533 -12.56 36.18 -28.75
C ALA A 533 -12.62 37.29 -27.70
N ASN A 534 -11.99 38.43 -28.00
CA ASN A 534 -12.04 39.58 -27.09
C ASN A 534 -13.48 40.08 -26.93
N GLY A 535 -13.90 40.31 -25.68
CA GLY A 535 -15.28 40.67 -25.35
C GLY A 535 -16.26 39.50 -25.26
N GLU A 536 -15.85 38.27 -25.60
CA GLU A 536 -16.67 37.07 -25.44
C GLU A 536 -16.34 36.31 -24.15
N THR A 537 -17.30 35.52 -23.68
CA THR A 537 -17.11 34.61 -22.56
C THR A 537 -17.39 33.16 -22.98
N ASN A 538 -16.67 32.22 -22.40
CA ASN A 538 -16.95 30.79 -22.52
C ASN A 538 -16.71 30.13 -21.16
N ASN A 539 -17.70 29.41 -20.64
CA ASN A 539 -17.56 28.73 -19.36
C ASN A 539 -18.32 27.40 -19.30
N VAL A 540 -17.86 26.56 -18.37
CA VAL A 540 -18.52 25.29 -18.05
C VAL A 540 -18.74 25.22 -16.54
N PHE A 541 -19.96 24.88 -16.15
CA PHE A 541 -20.29 24.53 -14.78
C PHE A 541 -20.71 23.06 -14.76
N GLY A 542 -20.06 22.22 -13.96
CA GLY A 542 -20.39 20.80 -13.88
C GLY A 542 -20.77 20.39 -12.47
N GLY A 543 -21.75 19.49 -12.38
CA GLY A 543 -22.14 18.84 -11.14
C GLY A 543 -22.09 17.33 -11.30
N LEU A 544 -21.57 16.64 -10.28
CA LEU A 544 -21.50 15.18 -10.28
C LEU A 544 -21.55 14.60 -8.87
N ILE A 545 -21.83 13.29 -8.80
CA ILE A 545 -21.71 12.47 -7.60
C ILE A 545 -20.80 11.29 -7.96
N GLN A 546 -19.69 11.14 -7.23
CA GLN A 546 -18.87 9.93 -7.30
C GLN A 546 -19.21 8.98 -6.16
N THR A 547 -19.56 7.74 -6.47
CA THR A 547 -19.68 6.66 -5.46
C THR A 547 -18.51 5.70 -5.63
N GLN A 548 -17.74 5.49 -4.57
CA GLN A 548 -16.57 4.61 -4.58
C GLN A 548 -16.80 3.39 -3.69
N PHE A 549 -16.50 2.21 -4.22
CA PHE A 549 -16.48 0.92 -3.51
C PHE A 549 -15.06 0.38 -3.49
N LYS A 550 -14.56 0.00 -2.32
CA LYS A 550 -13.25 -0.64 -2.12
C LYS A 550 -13.45 -2.05 -1.56
N PHE A 551 -12.73 -3.04 -2.10
CA PHE A 551 -12.87 -4.43 -1.67
C PHE A 551 -11.58 -5.23 -1.85
#